data_AF-A0A821JU82-F1
#
_entry.id   AF-A0A821JU82-F1
#
_cell.length_a   1.000
_cell.length_b   1.000
_cell.length_c   1.000
_cell.angle_alpha   90.00
_cell.angle_beta   90.00
_cell.angle_gamma   90.00
#
_symmetry.space_group_name_H-M   'P 1'
#
loop_
_entity.id
_entity.type
_entity.pdbx_description
1 polymer ?
#
loop_
_entity_poly.entity_id
_entity_poly.type
_entity_poly.pdbx_seq_one_letter_code
_entity_poly.pdbx_strand_id
1 'polypeptide(L)'
;FETYDNIQPTDDDNEESDKVTWISNDVHDDGPEYSDIQFNHTNTMLERFLALFGLRKFRSNQQEAINCALERRYHLFVFMPTG
;
A
#
# COMPACT_ATOMS: atom_id res chain seq x y z
N PHE A 1 19.07 6.65 -61.59
CA PHE A 1 18.26 7.44 -60.64
C PHE A 1 17.70 6.46 -59.63
N GLU A 2 18.47 6.23 -58.57
CA GLU A 2 18.05 5.40 -57.44
C GLU A 2 17.23 6.27 -56.49
N THR A 3 15.98 5.89 -56.27
CA THR A 3 15.09 6.54 -55.30
C THR A 3 15.38 6.00 -53.92
N TYR A 4 15.87 6.85 -53.04
CA TYR A 4 16.05 6.58 -51.61
C TYR A 4 14.68 6.46 -50.95
N ASP A 5 14.39 5.31 -50.34
CA ASP A 5 13.24 5.14 -49.45
C ASP A 5 13.45 5.99 -48.19
N ASN A 6 12.58 6.97 -47.99
CA ASN A 6 12.49 7.78 -46.78
C ASN A 6 11.99 6.90 -45.63
N ILE A 7 12.89 6.39 -44.81
CA ILE A 7 12.54 5.80 -43.51
C ILE A 7 12.27 6.96 -42.55
N GLN A 8 10.99 7.24 -42.28
CA GLN A 8 10.57 8.13 -41.19
C GLN A 8 10.99 7.48 -39.86
N PRO A 9 11.59 8.22 -38.91
CA PRO A 9 11.75 7.71 -37.55
C PRO A 9 10.36 7.57 -36.94
N THR A 10 9.98 6.35 -36.58
CA THR A 10 8.81 6.13 -35.73
C THR A 10 9.21 6.53 -34.32
N ASP A 11 8.74 7.71 -33.89
CA ASP A 11 8.76 8.12 -32.49
C ASP A 11 7.87 7.13 -31.71
N ASP A 12 8.48 6.04 -31.25
CA ASP A 12 7.86 5.04 -30.38
C ASP A 12 7.95 5.53 -28.92
N ASP A 13 7.31 6.68 -28.66
CA ASP A 13 7.18 7.30 -27.33
C ASP A 13 6.02 6.68 -26.53
N ASN A 14 5.80 5.37 -26.62
CA ASN A 14 4.63 4.71 -26.02
C ASN A 14 4.96 3.57 -25.04
N GLU A 15 6.17 3.55 -24.48
CA GLU A 15 6.62 2.53 -23.51
C GLU A 15 6.61 3.02 -22.03
N GLU A 16 5.97 4.15 -21.73
CA GLU A 16 5.85 4.68 -20.36
C GLU A 16 4.42 4.65 -19.79
N SER A 17 3.42 4.19 -20.56
CA SER A 17 2.02 4.11 -20.10
C SER A 17 1.70 2.82 -19.32
N ASP A 18 2.43 1.73 -19.54
CA ASP A 18 2.08 0.41 -19.00
C ASP A 18 2.68 0.10 -17.62
N LYS A 19 3.53 0.98 -17.08
CA LYS A 19 4.17 0.76 -15.77
C LYS A 19 3.35 1.24 -14.58
N VAL A 20 2.21 1.91 -14.79
CA VAL A 20 1.42 2.53 -13.71
C VAL A 20 0.03 1.89 -13.54
N THR A 21 -0.34 0.92 -14.37
CA THR A 21 -1.65 0.24 -14.28
C THR A 21 -1.75 -0.80 -13.17
N TRP A 22 -0.63 -1.44 -12.76
CA TRP A 22 -0.62 -2.37 -11.62
C TRP A 22 -0.69 -1.65 -10.26
N ILE A 23 -0.32 -0.37 -10.21
CA ILE A 23 -0.45 0.44 -8.98
C ILE A 23 -1.90 0.88 -8.79
N SER A 24 -2.70 1.02 -9.86
CA SER A 24 -4.00 1.69 -9.78
C SER A 24 -5.21 0.78 -9.55
N ASN A 25 -5.10 -0.54 -9.76
CA ASN A 25 -6.28 -1.41 -9.69
C ASN A 25 -6.38 -2.32 -8.45
N ASP A 26 -5.29 -2.46 -7.68
CA ASP A 26 -5.26 -3.32 -6.48
C ASP A 26 -4.80 -2.57 -5.21
N VAL A 27 -4.89 -1.23 -5.19
CA VAL A 27 -4.90 -0.52 -3.90
C VAL A 27 -6.29 -0.70 -3.32
N HIS A 28 -6.55 -1.92 -2.85
CA HIS A 28 -7.62 -2.16 -1.91
C HIS A 28 -7.20 -1.36 -0.67
N ASP A 29 -7.85 -0.21 -0.45
CA ASP A 29 -7.82 0.43 0.86
C ASP A 29 -8.58 -0.52 1.79
N ASP A 30 -7.89 -1.58 2.24
CA ASP A 30 -8.37 -2.53 3.24
C ASP A 30 -8.49 -1.88 4.62
N GLY A 31 -8.14 -0.60 4.73
CA GLY A 31 -8.29 0.22 5.92
C GLY A 31 -9.62 0.02 6.65
N PRO A 32 -10.80 -0.01 5.98
CA PRO A 32 -12.08 -0.18 6.64
C PRO A 32 -12.25 -1.52 7.36
N GLU A 33 -11.80 -2.64 6.75
CA GLU A 33 -11.93 -3.98 7.35
C GLU A 33 -11.07 -4.12 8.63
N TYR A 34 -9.90 -3.48 8.64
CA TYR A 34 -8.97 -3.54 9.76
C TYR A 34 -9.07 -2.36 10.73
N SER A 35 -10.01 -1.42 10.49
CA SER A 35 -10.30 -0.30 11.40
C SER A 35 -11.00 -0.73 12.68
N ASP A 36 -11.63 -1.90 12.66
CA ASP A 36 -12.39 -2.40 13.79
C ASP A 36 -11.52 -2.77 15.00
N ILE A 37 -12.15 -2.73 16.17
CA ILE A 37 -11.52 -3.05 17.47
C ILE A 37 -11.93 -4.45 17.96
N GLN A 38 -12.71 -5.21 17.18
CA GLN A 38 -13.30 -6.48 17.61
C GLN A 38 -12.45 -7.73 17.32
N PHE A 39 -11.16 -7.55 17.05
CA PHE A 39 -10.26 -8.69 16.86
C PHE A 39 -9.89 -9.37 18.19
N ASN A 40 -9.66 -10.68 18.14
CA ASN A 40 -9.28 -11.47 19.32
C ASN A 40 -8.00 -10.95 19.99
N HIS A 41 -7.08 -10.35 19.21
CA HIS A 41 -5.82 -9.80 19.73
C HIS A 41 -5.93 -8.39 20.30
N THR A 42 -7.05 -7.68 20.10
CA THR A 42 -7.16 -6.24 20.41
C THR A 42 -6.77 -5.92 21.86
N ASN A 43 -7.35 -6.63 22.84
CA ASN A 43 -7.11 -6.31 24.25
C ASN A 43 -5.63 -6.47 24.63
N THR A 44 -5.04 -7.61 24.27
CA THR A 44 -3.61 -7.88 24.52
C THR A 44 -2.70 -6.92 23.76
N MET A 45 -3.08 -6.54 22.54
CA MET A 45 -2.36 -5.54 21.74
C MET A 45 -2.37 -4.18 22.43
N LEU A 46 -3.53 -3.69 22.86
CA LEU A 46 -3.69 -2.39 23.53
C LEU A 46 -2.98 -2.35 24.89
N GLU A 47 -3.06 -3.43 25.67
CA GLU A 47 -2.33 -3.55 26.94
C GLU A 47 -0.82 -3.43 26.73
N ARG A 48 -0.27 -4.13 25.73
CA ARG A 48 1.16 -4.04 25.39
C ARG A 48 1.53 -2.69 24.80
N PHE A 49 0.66 -2.11 23.98
CA PHE A 49 0.86 -0.79 23.38
C PHE A 49 1.03 0.29 24.47
N LEU A 50 0.17 0.24 25.49
CA LEU A 50 0.28 1.14 26.63
C LEU A 50 1.49 0.80 27.53
N ALA A 51 1.66 -0.46 27.90
CA ALA A 51 2.66 -0.86 28.89
C ALA A 51 4.11 -0.76 28.37
N LEU A 52 4.34 -1.05 27.09
CA LEU A 52 5.68 -1.08 26.51
C LEU A 52 6.05 0.21 25.79
N PHE A 53 5.11 0.84 25.08
CA PHE A 53 5.38 2.05 24.30
C PHE A 53 4.89 3.33 24.98
N GLY A 54 4.07 3.23 26.02
CA GLY A 54 3.50 4.40 26.71
C GLY A 54 2.50 5.19 25.87
N LEU A 55 2.04 4.62 24.74
CA LEU A 55 1.16 5.28 23.79
C LEU A 55 -0.31 4.98 24.12
N ARG A 56 -1.16 5.99 23.92
CA ARG A 56 -2.60 5.91 24.24
C ARG A 56 -3.51 5.88 23.02
N LYS A 57 -2.99 6.30 21.86
CA LYS A 57 -3.73 6.44 20.61
C LYS A 57 -2.83 6.09 19.45
N PHE A 58 -3.43 5.49 18.42
CA PHE A 58 -2.83 5.29 17.12
C PHE A 58 -2.97 6.57 16.28
N ARG A 59 -2.00 6.80 15.39
CA ARG A 59 -2.12 7.74 14.26
C ARG A 59 -2.85 7.03 13.12
N SER A 60 -3.22 7.81 12.10
CA SER A 60 -3.87 7.29 10.89
C SER A 60 -3.12 6.08 10.32
N ASN A 61 -3.88 5.05 9.96
CA ASN A 61 -3.43 3.80 9.33
C ASN A 61 -2.53 2.90 10.21
N GLN A 62 -2.20 3.30 11.45
CA GLN A 62 -1.36 2.48 12.32
C GLN A 62 -2.13 1.27 12.89
N GLN A 63 -3.38 1.48 13.31
CA GLN A 63 -4.17 0.41 13.91
C GLN A 63 -4.53 -0.65 12.86
N GLU A 64 -4.96 -0.19 11.69
CA GLU A 64 -5.33 -1.00 10.53
C GLU A 64 -4.15 -1.87 10.08
N ALA A 65 -2.98 -1.27 9.95
CA ALA A 65 -1.75 -1.97 9.60
C ALA A 65 -1.40 -3.07 10.61
N ILE A 66 -1.49 -2.78 11.91
CA ILE A 66 -1.19 -3.77 12.95
C ILE A 66 -2.23 -4.89 12.97
N ASN A 67 -3.52 -4.55 12.87
CA ASN A 67 -4.61 -5.52 12.82
C ASN A 67 -4.45 -6.47 11.64
N CYS A 68 -4.15 -5.95 10.45
CA CYS A 68 -3.85 -6.73 9.25
C CYS A 68 -2.65 -7.68 9.46
N ALA A 69 -1.57 -7.17 10.05
CA ALA A 69 -0.38 -7.97 10.34
C ALA A 69 -0.63 -9.10 11.35
N LEU A 70 -1.51 -8.89 12.32
CA LEU A 70 -1.82 -9.87 13.36
C LEU A 70 -2.82 -10.96 12.91
N GLU A 71 -3.74 -10.64 12.00
CA GLU A 71 -4.66 -11.62 11.40
C GLU A 71 -3.93 -12.60 10.45
N ARG A 72 -2.73 -12.24 9.95
CA ARG A 72 -1.86 -13.07 9.10
C ARG A 72 -2.52 -13.59 7.81
N ARG A 73 -3.55 -12.91 7.31
CA ARG A 73 -4.26 -13.31 6.09
C ARG A 73 -3.58 -12.81 4.81
N TYR A 74 -2.94 -11.65 4.88
CA TYR A 74 -2.37 -10.97 3.71
C TYR A 74 -0.96 -10.43 3.99
N HIS A 75 -0.25 -10.13 2.90
CA HIS A 75 1.00 -9.38 2.97
C HIS A 75 0.70 -7.89 3.07
N LEU A 76 1.38 -7.20 3.99
CA LEU A 76 1.15 -5.79 4.26
C LEU A 76 2.25 -4.92 3.63
N PHE A 77 1.84 -3.86 2.94
CA PHE A 77 2.73 -2.80 2.46
C PHE A 77 2.24 -1.44 2.97
N VAL A 78 3.10 -0.69 3.68
CA VAL A 78 2.72 0.56 4.36
C VAL A 78 3.35 1.76 3.65
N PHE A 79 2.49 2.62 3.09
CA PHE A 79 2.88 3.95 2.61
C PHE A 79 2.56 4.99 3.69
N MET A 80 3.58 5.46 4.41
CA MET A 80 3.44 6.50 5.43
C MET A 80 4.55 7.54 5.22
N PRO A 81 4.25 8.86 5.27
CA PRO A 81 5.31 9.87 5.21
C PRO A 81 6.23 9.74 6.41
N THR A 82 7.44 10.29 6.28
CA THR A 82 8.38 10.35 7.40
C THR A 82 7.82 11.18 8.56
N GLY A 83 7.84 10.61 9.76
CA GLY A 83 7.81 11.35 11.03
C GLY A 83 6.45 11.55 11.66
#